data_AF-A0A379W137-F1
#
_entry.id   AF-A0A379W137-F1
#
_cell.length_a   1.000
_cell.length_b   1.000
_cell.length_c   1.000
_cell.angle_alpha   90.00
_cell.angle_beta   90.00
_cell.angle_gamma   90.00
#
_symmetry.space_group_name_H-M   'P 1'
#
loop_
_entity.id
_entity.type
_entity.pdbx_description
1 polymer ?
#
loop_
_entity_poly.entity_id
_entity_poly.type
_entity_poly.pdbx_seq_one_letter_code
_entity_poly.pdbx_strand_id
1 'polypeptide(L)'
;MSLMHAGKVLASGTPQELVQQRGAANLEAAFISWLQEAAGAAPETPIPPSQTPAASGKPSRQGLSFRRLFSYSRREALELRRDPVRSTLALLGTVILMLIMGYGISMDVENLRFAVLDRDQTVSSQAWSLNLADRAIYRTAAARQL
;
A
#
# COMPACT_ATOMS: atom_id res chain seq x y z
N MET A 1 6.78 -33.49 -3.08
CA MET A 1 7.52 -32.41 -3.77
C MET A 1 7.29 -32.62 -5.26
N SER A 2 6.80 -31.61 -5.98
CA SER A 2 6.49 -31.75 -7.41
C SER A 2 7.67 -31.28 -8.24
N LEU A 3 8.07 -32.07 -9.23
CA LEU A 3 9.18 -31.79 -10.13
C LEU A 3 8.62 -31.17 -11.41
N MET A 4 9.01 -29.93 -11.71
CA MET A 4 8.41 -29.11 -12.76
C MET A 4 9.43 -28.68 -13.81
N HIS A 5 9.03 -28.69 -15.08
CA HIS A 5 9.77 -28.08 -16.18
C HIS A 5 8.83 -27.24 -17.05
N ALA A 6 9.19 -25.97 -17.30
CA ALA A 6 8.42 -25.02 -18.12
C ALA A 6 6.91 -24.92 -17.75
N GLY A 7 6.58 -25.03 -16.46
CA GLY A 7 5.20 -24.94 -15.97
C GLY A 7 4.38 -26.25 -16.08
N LYS A 8 4.99 -27.36 -16.51
CA LYS A 8 4.36 -28.69 -16.51
C LYS A 8 4.94 -29.56 -15.39
N VAL A 9 4.06 -30.28 -14.69
CA VAL A 9 4.45 -31.27 -13.67
C VAL A 9 4.91 -32.53 -14.39
N LEU A 10 6.18 -32.91 -14.18
CA LEU A 10 6.77 -34.11 -14.76
C LEU A 10 6.56 -35.33 -13.85
N ALA A 11 6.70 -35.14 -12.53
CA ALA A 11 6.44 -36.17 -11.54
C ALA A 11 6.15 -35.54 -10.16
N SER A 12 5.36 -36.23 -9.34
CA SER A 12 5.06 -35.80 -7.97
C SER A 12 5.20 -36.98 -7.01
N GLY A 13 6.03 -36.80 -5.98
CA GLY A 13 6.31 -37.81 -4.97
C GLY A 13 7.27 -37.29 -3.91
N THR A 14 7.72 -38.16 -3.02
CA THR A 14 8.85 -37.85 -2.13
C THR A 14 10.18 -37.93 -2.89
N PRO A 15 11.21 -37.16 -2.49
CA PRO A 15 12.54 -37.19 -3.10
C PRO A 15 13.12 -38.61 -3.27
N GLN A 16 12.92 -39.48 -2.28
CA GLN A 16 13.44 -40.84 -2.29
C GLN A 16 12.67 -41.76 -3.24
N GLU A 17 11.35 -41.59 -3.35
CA GLU A 17 10.52 -42.35 -4.32
C GLU A 17 10.88 -41.99 -5.76
N LEU A 18 11.16 -40.71 -6.07
CA LEU A 18 11.55 -40.29 -7.41
C LEU A 18 12.91 -40.88 -7.84
N VAL A 19 13.82 -41.06 -6.88
CA VAL A 19 15.12 -41.71 -7.09
C VAL A 19 14.96 -43.21 -7.29
N GLN A 20 14.13 -43.88 -6.47
CA GLN A 20 13.87 -45.31 -6.60
C GLN A 20 13.12 -45.67 -7.89
N GLN A 21 12.11 -44.88 -8.29
CA GLN A 21 11.34 -45.10 -9.52
C GLN A 21 12.20 -45.06 -10.79
N ARG A 22 13.30 -44.31 -10.78
CA ARG A 22 14.26 -44.23 -11.89
C ARG A 22 15.55 -45.02 -11.66
N GLY A 23 15.73 -45.63 -10.48
CA GLY A 23 16.95 -46.34 -10.11
C GLY A 23 18.22 -45.47 -10.13
N ALA A 24 18.10 -44.16 -9.85
CA ALA A 24 19.22 -43.23 -9.95
C ALA A 24 20.07 -43.22 -8.67
N ALA A 25 21.34 -42.82 -8.78
CA ALA A 25 22.24 -42.73 -7.62
C ALA A 25 21.89 -41.56 -6.68
N ASN A 26 21.23 -40.52 -7.20
CA ASN A 26 20.83 -39.33 -6.47
C ASN A 26 19.65 -38.62 -7.16
N LEU A 27 19.05 -37.63 -6.48
CA LEU A 27 17.89 -36.90 -6.97
C LEU A 27 18.16 -36.12 -8.25
N GLU A 28 19.37 -35.57 -8.38
CA GLU A 28 19.78 -34.80 -9.55
C GLU A 28 19.82 -35.68 -10.81
N ALA A 29 20.38 -36.88 -10.71
CA ALA A 29 20.40 -37.86 -11.80
C ALA A 29 18.98 -38.32 -12.18
N ALA A 30 18.09 -38.53 -11.20
CA ALA A 30 16.68 -38.81 -11.46
C ALA A 30 16.00 -37.63 -12.19
N PHE A 31 16.29 -36.39 -11.79
CA PHE A 31 15.74 -35.19 -12.41
C PHE A 31 16.17 -35.03 -13.87
N ILE A 32 17.46 -35.20 -14.17
CA ILE A 32 18.00 -35.10 -15.53
C ILE A 32 17.38 -36.17 -16.43
N SER A 33 17.23 -37.40 -15.93
CA SER A 33 16.55 -38.47 -16.66
C SER A 33 15.09 -38.11 -16.97
N TRP A 34 14.35 -37.55 -16.01
CA TRP A 34 12.99 -37.06 -16.22
C TRP A 34 12.91 -35.94 -17.26
N LEU A 35 13.90 -35.04 -17.29
CA LEU A 35 13.99 -33.98 -18.30
C LEU A 35 14.28 -34.52 -19.70
N GLN A 36 15.21 -35.47 -19.83
CA GLN A 36 15.56 -36.08 -21.11
C GLN A 36 14.40 -36.87 -21.71
N GLU A 37 13.67 -37.62 -20.88
CA GLU A 37 12.50 -38.36 -21.35
C GLU A 37 11.34 -37.44 -21.72
N ALA A 38 11.07 -36.41 -20.89
CA ALA A 38 10.04 -35.42 -21.19
C ALA A 38 10.38 -34.55 -22.41
N ALA A 39 11.66 -34.33 -22.70
CA ALA A 39 12.13 -33.65 -23.89
C ALA A 39 11.99 -34.52 -25.16
N GLY A 40 11.86 -35.85 -25.01
CA GLY A 40 11.92 -36.81 -26.10
C GLY A 40 13.31 -36.84 -26.74
N ALA A 41 13.71 -37.98 -27.31
CA ALA A 41 14.90 -38.06 -28.14
C ALA A 41 14.69 -37.15 -29.36
N ALA A 42 15.16 -35.90 -29.27
CA ALA A 42 15.25 -35.03 -30.42
C ALA A 42 16.26 -35.66 -31.39
N PRO A 43 15.87 -36.09 -32.60
CA PRO A 43 16.85 -36.41 -33.61
C PRO A 43 17.67 -35.14 -33.86
N GLU A 44 18.99 -35.32 -33.89
CA GLU A 44 19.98 -34.30 -34.23
C GLU A 44 19.72 -33.85 -35.68
N THR A 45 18.71 -33.00 -35.82
CA THR A 45 18.28 -32.43 -37.09
C THR A 45 19.05 -31.12 -37.21
N PRO A 46 19.83 -30.88 -38.28
CA PRO A 46 20.58 -29.65 -38.44
C PRO A 46 19.63 -28.46 -38.29
N ILE A 47 19.84 -27.68 -37.23
CA ILE A 47 19.03 -26.53 -36.89
C ILE A 47 19.29 -25.50 -38.01
N PRO A 48 18.32 -25.15 -38.87
CA PRO A 48 18.49 -23.98 -39.71
C PRO A 48 18.67 -22.78 -38.78
N PRO A 49 19.59 -21.83 -39.08
CA PRO A 49 19.88 -20.75 -38.17
C PRO A 49 18.57 -20.07 -37.76
N SER A 50 18.26 -20.17 -36.47
CA SER A 50 17.18 -19.45 -35.84
C SER A 50 17.31 -18.00 -36.28
N GLN A 51 16.36 -17.55 -37.08
CA GLN A 51 16.17 -16.14 -37.33
C GLN A 51 15.82 -15.54 -35.97
N THR A 52 16.84 -15.11 -35.24
CA THR A 52 16.70 -14.06 -34.24
C THR A 52 15.91 -12.98 -34.94
N PRO A 53 14.69 -12.62 -34.50
CA PRO A 53 14.07 -11.41 -34.98
C PRO A 53 15.09 -10.32 -34.68
N ALA A 54 15.74 -9.83 -35.74
CA ALA A 54 16.65 -8.72 -35.63
C ALA A 54 15.82 -7.61 -35.00
N ALA A 55 16.05 -7.36 -33.71
CA ALA A 55 15.54 -6.20 -33.02
C ALA A 55 16.31 -4.98 -33.54
N SER A 56 16.21 -4.73 -34.84
CA SER A 56 16.67 -3.52 -35.50
C SER A 56 15.55 -2.50 -35.38
N GLY A 57 15.35 -2.04 -34.16
CA GLY A 57 14.67 -0.80 -33.88
C GLY A 57 15.57 -0.03 -32.95
N LYS A 58 16.23 1.04 -33.44
CA LYS A 58 16.78 2.08 -32.56
C LYS A 58 15.70 2.37 -31.50
N PRO A 59 16.02 2.48 -30.20
CA PRO A 59 15.01 2.87 -29.22
C PRO A 59 14.54 4.26 -29.62
N SER A 60 13.42 4.33 -30.35
CA SER A 60 12.71 5.58 -30.54
C SER A 60 12.41 6.03 -29.12
N ARG A 61 12.86 7.23 -28.75
CA ARG A 61 12.48 7.89 -27.51
C ARG A 61 10.97 8.09 -27.55
N GLN A 62 10.24 7.02 -27.27
CA GLN A 62 8.80 7.02 -27.10
C GLN A 62 8.60 7.72 -25.77
N GLY A 63 8.10 8.96 -25.83
CA GLY A 63 7.60 9.63 -24.64
C GLY A 63 6.57 8.76 -23.93
N LEU A 64 6.20 9.17 -22.72
CA LEU A 64 5.21 8.48 -21.89
C LEU A 64 3.93 8.20 -22.70
N SER A 65 3.77 6.96 -23.15
CA SER A 65 2.58 6.53 -23.89
C SER A 65 1.46 6.32 -22.87
N PHE A 66 0.49 7.24 -22.83
CA PHE A 66 -0.70 7.16 -21.96
C PHE A 66 -1.40 5.80 -22.05
N ARG A 67 -1.41 5.20 -23.23
CA ARG A 67 -2.04 3.90 -23.49
C ARG A 67 -1.30 2.75 -22.81
N ARG A 68 0.04 2.81 -22.76
CA ARG A 68 0.86 1.86 -21.99
C ARG A 68 0.76 2.11 -20.50
N LEU A 69 0.85 3.37 -20.07
CA LEU A 69 0.73 3.75 -18.67
C LEU A 69 -0.60 3.26 -18.08
N PHE A 70 -1.71 3.51 -18.78
CA PHE A 70 -3.03 3.03 -18.36
C PHE A 70 -3.13 1.51 -18.27
N SER A 71 -2.48 0.77 -19.19
CA SER A 71 -2.47 -0.70 -19.14
C SER A 71 -1.70 -1.23 -17.92
N TYR A 72 -0.59 -0.59 -17.55
CA TYR A 72 0.19 -0.95 -16.36
C TYR A 72 -0.54 -0.55 -15.09
N SER A 73 -1.03 0.69 -15.01
CA SER A 73 -1.79 1.17 -13.85
C SER A 73 -3.05 0.35 -13.59
N ARG A 74 -3.76 -0.09 -14.65
CA ARG A 74 -4.94 -0.97 -14.49
C ARG A 74 -4.56 -2.34 -13.94
N ARG A 75 -3.39 -2.87 -14.33
CA ARG A 75 -2.90 -4.17 -13.87
C ARG A 75 -2.48 -4.12 -12.40
N GLU A 76 -1.75 -3.08 -12.00
CA GLU A 76 -1.36 -2.83 -10.60
C GLU A 76 -2.58 -2.47 -9.73
N ALA A 77 -3.55 -1.72 -10.25
CA ALA A 77 -4.76 -1.37 -9.50
C ALA A 77 -5.59 -2.61 -9.12
N LEU A 78 -5.58 -3.66 -9.94
CA LEU A 78 -6.22 -4.93 -9.63
C LEU A 78 -5.50 -5.70 -8.51
N GLU A 79 -4.18 -5.56 -8.40
CA GLU A 79 -3.39 -6.13 -7.31
C GLU A 79 -3.62 -5.35 -6.01
N LEU A 80 -3.67 -4.01 -6.08
CA LEU A 80 -4.02 -3.15 -4.93
C LEU A 80 -5.45 -3.39 -4.44
N ARG A 81 -6.40 -3.70 -5.34
CA ARG A 81 -7.78 -4.01 -4.98
C ARG A 81 -7.94 -5.30 -4.18
N ARG A 82 -6.96 -6.21 -4.24
CA ARG A 82 -6.94 -7.45 -3.46
C ARG A 82 -6.50 -7.26 -2.02
N ASP A 83 -6.03 -6.07 -1.64
CA ASP A 83 -5.74 -5.70 -0.24
C ASP A 83 -6.83 -4.75 0.31
N PRO A 84 -8.01 -5.29 0.68
CA PRO A 84 -9.10 -4.49 1.24
C PRO A 84 -8.75 -3.92 2.62
N VAL A 85 -7.82 -4.53 3.35
CA VAL A 85 -7.42 -4.09 4.70
C VAL A 85 -6.69 -2.76 4.62
N ARG A 86 -5.69 -2.65 3.73
CA ARG A 86 -4.92 -1.42 3.54
C ARG A 86 -5.80 -0.26 3.05
N SER A 87 -6.70 -0.52 2.09
CA SER A 87 -7.61 0.51 1.59
C SER A 87 -8.61 0.96 2.65
N THR A 88 -9.19 0.02 3.42
CA THR A 88 -10.14 0.35 4.49
C THR A 88 -9.48 1.13 5.62
N LEU A 89 -8.25 0.77 6.04
CA LEU A 89 -7.53 1.50 7.08
C LEU A 89 -7.30 2.98 6.69
N ALA A 90 -6.86 3.21 5.45
CA ALA A 90 -6.63 4.56 4.94
C ALA A 90 -7.93 5.38 4.84
N LEU A 91 -9.01 4.76 4.34
CA LEU A 91 -10.31 5.42 4.20
C LEU A 91 -10.95 5.71 5.57
N LEU A 92 -10.95 4.73 6.47
CA LEU A 92 -11.51 4.86 7.82
C LEU A 92 -10.75 5.91 8.63
N GLY A 93 -9.42 5.90 8.59
CA GLY A 93 -8.59 6.91 9.26
C GLY A 93 -8.87 8.32 8.74
N THR A 94 -9.05 8.47 7.42
CA THR A 94 -9.40 9.76 6.81
C THR A 94 -10.79 10.23 7.24
N VAL A 95 -11.78 9.34 7.27
CA VAL A 95 -13.15 9.66 7.72
C VAL A 95 -13.15 10.04 9.20
N ILE A 96 -12.44 9.29 10.05
CA ILE A 96 -12.29 9.63 11.47
C ILE A 96 -11.61 10.99 11.63
N LEU A 97 -10.54 11.27 10.89
CA LEU A 97 -9.85 12.57 10.93
C LEU A 97 -10.77 13.71 10.47
N MET A 98 -11.54 13.50 9.41
CA MET A 98 -12.53 14.45 8.92
C MET A 98 -13.62 14.71 9.97
N LEU A 99 -14.11 13.67 10.65
CA LEU A 99 -15.07 13.81 11.74
C LEU A 99 -14.48 14.57 12.93
N ILE A 100 -13.24 14.26 13.33
CA ILE A 100 -12.54 14.97 14.42
C ILE A 100 -12.35 16.44 14.06
N MET A 101 -11.92 16.76 12.83
CA MET A 101 -11.76 18.14 12.39
C MET A 101 -13.11 18.86 12.27
N GLY A 102 -14.12 18.23 11.67
CA GLY A 102 -15.45 18.83 11.51
C GLY A 102 -16.16 19.05 12.85
N TYR A 103 -16.09 18.06 13.75
CA TYR A 103 -16.68 18.16 15.09
C TYR A 103 -15.85 19.04 16.03
N GLY A 104 -14.53 19.02 15.91
CA GLY A 104 -13.60 19.83 16.70
C GLY A 104 -13.68 21.32 16.39
N ILE A 105 -14.02 21.69 15.15
CA ILE A 105 -14.30 23.09 14.79
C ILE A 105 -15.71 23.52 15.23
N SER A 106 -16.69 22.61 15.21
CA SER A 106 -18.07 22.92 15.59
C SER A 106 -18.30 22.97 17.11
N MET A 107 -17.39 22.46 17.93
CA MET A 107 -17.33 22.77 19.37
C MET A 107 -16.69 24.14 19.55
N ASP A 108 -17.38 25.18 19.10
CA ASP A 108 -17.05 26.56 19.46
C ASP A 108 -16.91 26.61 20.99
N VAL A 109 -15.79 27.16 21.47
CA VAL A 109 -15.47 27.18 22.89
C VAL A 109 -16.26 28.32 23.53
N GLU A 110 -17.58 28.19 23.56
CA GLU A 110 -18.55 29.19 24.01
C GLU A 110 -18.53 29.40 25.54
N ASN A 111 -17.54 28.86 26.24
CA ASN A 111 -17.44 28.91 27.70
C ASN A 111 -15.98 28.92 28.17
N LEU A 112 -15.14 29.79 27.60
CA LEU A 112 -13.80 29.97 28.12
C LEU A 112 -13.88 30.64 29.52
N ARG A 113 -13.58 29.87 30.57
CA ARG A 113 -13.48 30.40 31.94
C ARG A 113 -12.27 31.32 32.02
N PHE A 114 -12.52 32.62 32.11
CA PHE A 114 -11.48 33.61 32.30
C PHE A 114 -11.61 34.24 33.70
N ALA A 115 -10.46 34.63 34.25
CA ALA A 115 -10.36 35.34 35.51
C ALA A 115 -9.65 36.68 35.24
N VAL A 116 -10.24 37.78 35.71
CA VAL A 116 -9.65 39.11 35.62
C VAL A 116 -9.04 39.45 36.97
N LEU A 117 -7.75 39.77 36.98
CA LEU A 117 -7.06 40.30 38.15
C LEU A 117 -6.93 41.82 37.99
N ASP A 118 -7.82 42.58 38.62
CA ASP A 118 -7.77 44.04 38.63
C ASP A 118 -6.93 44.54 39.81
N ARG A 119 -5.76 45.10 39.53
CA ARG A 119 -4.84 45.65 40.55
C ARG A 119 -5.02 47.15 40.78
N ASP A 120 -5.53 47.85 39.77
CA ASP A 120 -5.58 49.31 39.76
C ASP A 120 -6.94 49.84 40.26
N GLN A 121 -7.98 48.98 40.27
CA GLN A 121 -9.33 49.31 40.75
C GLN A 121 -9.93 50.60 40.16
N THR A 122 -9.39 51.05 39.02
CA THR A 122 -9.81 52.28 38.36
C THR A 122 -11.07 52.06 37.54
N VAL A 123 -11.87 53.11 37.38
CA VAL A 123 -13.12 53.08 36.60
C VAL A 123 -12.88 52.62 35.15
N SER A 124 -11.73 52.98 34.57
CA SER A 124 -11.30 52.50 33.25
C SER A 124 -11.04 50.99 33.22
N SER A 125 -10.39 50.43 34.25
CA SER A 125 -10.13 48.99 34.37
C SER A 125 -11.44 48.18 34.50
N GLN A 126 -12.37 48.68 35.30
CA GLN A 126 -13.70 48.06 35.45
C GLN A 126 -14.51 48.11 34.15
N ALA A 127 -14.45 49.21 33.40
CA ALA A 127 -15.12 49.31 32.09
C ALA A 127 -14.57 48.29 31.07
N TRP A 128 -13.25 48.05 31.06
CA TRP A 128 -12.63 47.05 30.19
C TRP A 128 -13.02 45.62 30.55
N SER A 129 -13.05 45.28 31.84
CA SER A 129 -13.45 43.94 32.29
C SER A 129 -14.92 43.63 31.99
N LEU A 130 -15.80 44.61 32.14
CA LEU A 130 -17.22 44.51 31.76
C LEU A 130 -17.41 44.35 30.25
N ASN A 131 -16.67 45.10 29.43
CA ASN A 131 -16.74 44.96 27.96
C ASN A 131 -16.29 43.56 27.48
N LEU A 132 -15.32 42.96 28.18
CA LEU A 132 -14.86 41.60 27.87
C LEU A 132 -15.88 40.53 28.28
N ALA A 133 -16.56 40.74 29.42
CA ALA A 133 -17.58 39.83 29.95
C ALA A 133 -18.90 39.85 29.15
N ASP A 134 -19.20 40.96 28.48
CA ASP A 134 -20.41 41.13 27.65
C ASP A 134 -20.32 40.38 26.30
N ARG A 135 -19.12 39.92 25.91
CA ARG A 135 -18.93 39.12 24.71
C ARG A 135 -19.38 37.68 24.97
N ALA A 136 -20.29 37.16 24.14
CA ALA A 136 -20.93 35.84 24.23
C ALA A 136 -19.99 34.62 24.35
N ILE A 137 -18.67 34.81 24.20
CA ILE A 137 -17.63 33.78 24.22
C ILE A 137 -17.03 33.59 25.64
N TYR A 138 -17.12 34.60 26.50
CA TYR A 138 -16.38 34.66 27.76
C TYR A 138 -17.30 34.64 28.97
N ARG A 139 -17.12 33.67 29.89
CA ARG A 139 -17.86 33.61 31.16
C ARG A 139 -16.92 33.92 32.33
N THR A 140 -17.21 34.99 33.06
CA THR A 140 -16.43 35.37 34.25
C THR A 140 -16.57 34.30 35.33
N ALA A 141 -15.48 33.62 35.66
CA ALA A 141 -15.41 32.81 36.88
C ALA A 141 -15.25 33.78 38.06
N ALA A 142 -16.19 33.75 39.01
CA ALA A 142 -16.31 34.72 40.11
C ALA A 142 -14.95 35.18 40.65
N ALA A 143 -14.69 36.48 40.50
CA ALA A 143 -13.49 37.13 41.00
C ALA A 143 -13.43 36.97 42.52
N ARG A 144 -12.50 36.15 43.00
CA ARG A 144 -12.18 36.11 44.43
C ARG A 144 -11.33 37.34 44.72
N GLN A 145 -12.00 38.42 45.16
CA GLN A 145 -11.34 39.58 45.73
C GLN A 145 -10.57 39.12 46.98
N LEU A 146 -9.25 39.26 46.94
CA LEU A 146 -8.39 39.26 48.13
C LEU A 146 -8.16 40.71 48.52
#